data_AF-A0A182XUY5-F1
#
_entry.id   AF-A0A182XUY5-F1
#
_cell.length_a   1.000
_cell.length_b   1.000
_cell.length_c   1.000
_cell.angle_alpha   90.00
_cell.angle_beta   90.00
_cell.angle_gamma   90.00
#
_symmetry.space_group_name_H-M   'P 1'
#
loop_
_entity.id
_entity.type
_entity.pdbx_description
1 polymer ?
#
loop_
_entity_poly.entity_id
_entity_poly.type
_entity_poly.pdbx_seq_one_letter_code
_entity_poly.pdbx_strand_id
1 'polypeptide(L)' 'MKVVKMFSEEPIHKRDYVVNWYPRHVETHLLAMKLREYGLFRDEHQDFKEEMKRLRALRGKAPPKKGEGKRAAKK' A
#
# COMPACT_ATOMS: atom_id res chain seq x y z
N MET A 1 42.75 -16.16 -2.49
CA MET A 1 42.65 -14.98 -3.37
C MET A 1 41.26 -14.35 -3.27
N LYS A 2 41.14 -13.10 -2.81
CA LYS A 2 39.85 -12.40 -2.61
C LYS A 2 39.06 -12.16 -3.89
N VAL A 3 39.76 -11.75 -4.95
CA VAL A 3 39.15 -11.41 -6.25
C VAL A 3 38.54 -12.65 -6.91
N VAL A 4 39.26 -13.78 -6.90
CA VAL A 4 38.75 -15.06 -7.42
C VAL A 4 37.44 -15.45 -6.73
N LYS A 5 37.36 -15.35 -5.39
CA LYS A 5 36.14 -15.66 -4.63
C LYS A 5 34.97 -14.73 -4.97
N MET A 6 35.25 -13.44 -5.16
CA MET A 6 34.22 -12.44 -5.50
C MET A 6 33.58 -12.69 -6.88
N PHE A 7 34.36 -13.17 -7.84
CA PHE A 7 33.87 -13.48 -9.19
C PHE A 7 33.37 -14.92 -9.35
N SER A 8 33.75 -15.84 -8.45
CA SER A 8 33.24 -17.21 -8.45
C SER A 8 31.87 -17.34 -7.78
N GLU A 9 31.55 -16.46 -6.83
CA GLU A 9 30.28 -16.46 -6.11
C GLU A 9 29.27 -15.48 -6.71
N GLU A 10 27.98 -15.77 -6.53
CA GLU A 10 26.93 -14.81 -6.89
C GLU A 10 27.00 -13.58 -5.96
N PRO A 11 27.04 -12.36 -6.54
CA PRO A 11 26.99 -11.12 -5.77
C PRO A 11 25.74 -11.05 -4.90
N ILE A 12 25.91 -10.65 -3.63
CA ILE A 12 24.83 -10.65 -2.62
C ILE A 12 23.56 -9.95 -3.11
N HIS A 13 23.69 -8.83 -3.81
CA HIS A 13 22.57 -8.03 -4.31
C HIS A 13 21.79 -8.66 -5.47
N LYS A 14 22.30 -9.73 -6.09
CA LYS A 14 21.60 -10.48 -7.15
C LYS A 14 20.92 -11.74 -6.64
N ARG A 15 21.36 -12.23 -5.47
CA ARG A 15 20.82 -13.44 -4.86
C ARG A 15 19.32 -13.28 -4.68
N ASP A 16 18.58 -14.29 -5.10
CA ASP A 16 17.12 -14.26 -5.17
C ASP A 16 16.48 -13.86 -3.83
N TYR A 17 16.93 -14.45 -2.73
CA TYR A 17 16.42 -14.14 -1.39
C TYR A 17 16.65 -12.68 -0.95
N VAL A 18 17.63 -11.98 -1.53
CA VAL A 18 17.91 -10.57 -1.24
C VAL A 18 17.01 -9.67 -2.08
N VAL A 19 16.86 -9.98 -3.37
CA VAL A 19 16.05 -9.20 -4.31
C VAL A 19 14.56 -9.36 -4.02
N ASN A 20 14.12 -10.60 -3.82
CA ASN A 20 12.73 -10.99 -3.64
C ASN A 20 12.36 -11.20 -2.16
N TRP A 21 13.06 -10.50 -1.25
CA TRP A 21 12.81 -10.60 0.18
C TRP A 21 11.37 -10.25 0.56
N TYR A 22 10.84 -9.18 -0.04
CA TYR A 22 9.44 -8.79 0.14
C TYR A 22 8.59 -9.31 -1.00
N PRO A 23 7.36 -9.78 -0.71
CA PRO A 23 6.44 -10.16 -1.76
C PRO A 23 5.96 -8.91 -2.51
N ARG A 24 5.36 -9.18 -3.68
CA ARG A 24 4.76 -8.20 -4.57
C ARG A 24 3.45 -7.63 -4.01
N HIS A 25 3.57 -6.78 -2.98
CA HIS A 25 2.43 -6.22 -2.23
C HIS A 25 1.51 -5.34 -3.08
N VAL A 26 2.06 -4.62 -4.06
CA VAL A 26 1.27 -3.73 -4.91
C VAL A 26 0.35 -4.55 -5.80
N GLU A 27 0.88 -5.60 -6.42
CA GLU A 27 0.16 -6.48 -7.32
C GLU A 27 -0.90 -7.29 -6.58
N THR A 28 -0.58 -7.82 -5.39
CA THR A 28 -1.56 -8.56 -4.59
C THR A 28 -2.68 -7.66 -4.08
N HIS A 29 -2.35 -6.43 -3.66
CA HIS A 29 -3.35 -5.45 -3.25
C HIS A 29 -4.29 -5.06 -4.40
N LEU A 30 -3.74 -4.74 -5.58
CA LEU A 30 -4.52 -4.39 -6.76
C LEU A 30 -5.41 -5.55 -7.23
N LEU A 31 -4.90 -6.78 -7.15
CA LEU A 31 -5.69 -7.98 -7.46
C LEU A 31 -6.90 -8.10 -6.54
N ALA A 32 -6.70 -8.04 -5.22
CA ALA A 32 -7.77 -8.14 -4.24
C ALA A 32 -8.81 -7.01 -4.40
N MET A 33 -8.37 -5.78 -4.68
CA MET A 33 -9.27 -4.66 -4.98
C MET A 33 -10.14 -4.94 -6.21
N LYS A 34 -9.56 -5.38 -7.33
CA LYS A 34 -10.31 -5.68 -8.55
C LYS A 34 -11.29 -6.83 -8.34
N LEU A 35 -10.89 -7.87 -7.61
CA LEU A 35 -11.80 -8.97 -7.27
C LEU A 35 -12.98 -8.50 -6.42
N ARG A 36 -12.77 -7.54 -5.51
CA ARG A 36 -13.85 -6.89 -4.76
C ARG A 36 -14.79 -6.10 -5.67
N GLU A 37 -14.24 -5.32 -6.60
CA GLU A 37 -15.04 -4.56 -7.58
C GLU A 37 -15.90 -5.47 -8.46
N TYR A 38 -15.40 -6.66 -8.82
CA TYR A 38 -16.16 -7.68 -9.54
C TYR A 38 -17.15 -8.47 -8.66
N GLY A 39 -17.16 -8.26 -7.34
CA GLY A 39 -17.99 -9.03 -6.41
C GLY A 39 -17.51 -10.46 -6.15
N LEU A 40 -16.28 -10.80 -6.58
CA LEU A 40 -15.66 -12.11 -6.42
C LEU A 40 -14.91 -12.26 -5.09
N PHE A 41 -14.62 -11.14 -4.42
CA PHE A 41 -13.93 -11.12 -3.13
C PHE A 41 -14.62 -10.14 -2.18
N ARG A 42 -14.73 -10.53 -0.90
CA ARG A 42 -15.27 -9.66 0.15
C ARG A 42 -14.15 -9.23 1.07
N ASP A 43 -13.84 -7.93 1.07
CA ASP A 43 -12.87 -7.30 1.97
C ASP A 43 -13.59 -6.62 3.14
N GLU A 44 -13.84 -7.37 4.22
CA GLU A 44 -14.53 -6.86 5.41
C GLU A 44 -13.78 -5.70 6.07
N HIS A 45 -12.45 -5.67 5.93
CA HIS A 45 -11.63 -4.60 6.48
C HIS A 45 -11.86 -3.28 5.74
N GLN A 46 -11.95 -3.33 4.41
CA GLN A 46 -12.28 -2.15 3.62
C GLN A 46 -13.74 -1.72 3.81
N ASP A 47 -14.68 -2.68 3.89
CA ASP A 47 -16.09 -2.39 4.18
C ASP A 47 -16.22 -1.60 5.50
N PHE A 48 -15.52 -2.04 6.56
CA PHE A 48 -15.50 -1.34 7.84
C PHE A 48 -14.91 0.08 7.73
N LYS A 49 -13.80 0.25 7.01
CA LYS A 49 -13.17 1.56 6.82
C LYS A 49 -14.05 2.52 6.04
N GLU A 50 -14.74 2.04 5.01
CA GLU A 50 -15.67 2.83 4.21
C GLU A 50 -16.87 3.28 5.04
N GLU A 51 -17.45 2.38 5.85
CA GLU A 51 -18.56 2.72 6.74
C GLU A 51 -18.16 3.74 7.80
N MET A 52 -16.99 3.56 8.43
CA MET A 52 -16.46 4.53 9.39
C MET A 52 -16.18 5.90 8.75
N LYS A 53 -15.76 5.93 7.48
CA LYS A 53 -15.58 7.17 6.72
C LYS A 53 -16.92 7.84 6.42
N ARG A 54 -17.96 7.07 6.05
CA ARG A 54 -19.32 7.56 5.83
C ARG A 54 -19.88 8.23 7.09
N LEU A 55 -19.81 7.56 8.23
CA LEU A 55 -20.28 8.10 9.52
C LEU A 55 -19.50 9.34 9.97
N ARG A 56 -18.17 9.38 9.73
CA ARG A 56 -17.35 10.58 10.00
C ARG A 56 -17.79 11.77 9.16
N ALA A 57 -18.12 11.56 7.89
CA ALA A 57 -18.60 12.61 7.01
C ALA A 57 -19.97 13.14 7.46
N LEU A 58 -20.91 12.26 7.85
CA LEU A 58 -22.21 12.66 8.39
C LEU A 58 -22.10 13.50 9.67
N ARG A 59 -21.07 13.25 10.50
CA ARG A 59 -20.77 14.06 11.68
C ARG A 59 -20.08 15.39 11.38
N GLY A 60 -19.88 15.74 10.11
CA GLY A 60 -19.13 16.92 9.69
C GLY A 60 -17.62 16.84 9.97
N LYS A 61 -17.10 15.64 10.28
CA LYS A 61 -15.65 15.38 10.51
C LYS A 61 -15.00 14.75 9.28
N ALA A 62 -15.48 15.10 8.09
CA ALA A 62 -14.85 14.71 6.85
C ALA A 62 -13.45 15.36 6.74
N PRO A 63 -12.47 14.71 6.08
CA PRO A 63 -11.21 15.37 5.78
C PRO A 63 -11.48 16.62 4.91
N PRO A 64 -10.85 17.77 5.22
CA PRO A 64 -11.01 18.97 4.39
C PRO A 64 -10.43 18.72 3.00
N LYS A 65 -10.91 19.46 1.99
CA LYS A 65 -10.30 19.43 0.66
C LYS A 65 -8.83 19.86 0.76
N LYS A 66 -8.00 19.29 -0.11
CA LYS A 66 -6.58 19.62 -0.17
C LYS A 66 -6.44 21.13 -0.42
N GLY A 67 -5.75 21.83 0.48
CA GLY A 67 -5.59 23.30 0.42
C GLY A 67 -6.57 24.10 1.28
N GLU A 68 -7.69 23.52 1.72
CA GLU A 68 -8.71 24.18 2.57
C GLU A 68 -8.54 23.82 4.05
N GLY A 69 -7.35 23.38 4.45
CA GLY A 69 -7.07 23.02 5.84
C GLY A 69 -7.18 24.23 6.78
N LYS A 70 -7.27 23.96 8.09
CA LYS A 70 -7.37 25.00 9.14
C LYS A 70 -6.31 26.10 9.06
N ARG A 71 -5.14 25.83 8.46
CA ARG A 71 -4.07 26.81 8.26
C ARG A 71 -4.34 27.76 7.09
N ALA A 72 -5.05 27.31 6.05
CA ALA A 72 -5.39 28.14 4.90
C ALA A 72 -6.51 29.15 5.22
N ALA A 73 -7.45 28.78 6.10
CA ALA A 73 -8.53 29.67 6.55
C ALA A 73 -8.08 30.78 7.52
N LYS A 74 -6.83 30.78 7.98
CA LYS A 74 -6.26 31.78 8.91
C LYS A 74 -5.51 32.91 8.19
N LYS A 75 -5.39 32.84 6.87
CA LYS A 75 -4.70 33.82 6.04
C LYS A 75 -5.72 34.77 5.44
#